data_AF-A0A7C1S9G1-F1
#
_entry.id   AF-A0A7C1S9G1-F1
#
_cell.length_a   1.000
_cell.length_b   1.000
_cell.length_c   1.000
_cell.angle_alpha   90.00
_cell.angle_beta   90.00
_cell.angle_gamma   90.00
#
_symmetry.space_group_name_H-M   'P 1'
#
loop_
_entity.id
_entity.type
_entity.pdbx_description
1 polymer ?
#
loop_
_entity_poly.entity_id
_entity_poly.type
_entity_poly.pdbx_seq_one_letter_code
_entity_poly.pdbx_strand_id
1 'polypeptide(L)'
;IYHLFAISGAHIAIISFFLFSLLKLSRVPTRLSYLFVIFFLVFYAFLVEGRPSVMRATIMAVAFLLGKLIWRNVNLINTISISAFILLVFNPFSLFNVGFQLTFAATFSIILFFPRIIKYFPRLPFRISEILVLSLTAQLGVLPFIISSFNRVTFSSLILNYVALPLVGLIMAGGYIFFPLSFASSFLSQLLAKGMESFINLLISCSYLFDKVSFISYRLPTPHLLIIIGYFLFLLLLLLPSKIRKQKLVLIVLFLVFFAVLISYPFPSFSKNLKLTFIDVGQGESILVEFPGHKKMLIDGGGHPQGTFDIGEHVVSPFLWEKGIKKIDYLVLTHAHPDHLNGLLAVARNFKIGEYWEAFSPSESDPYTEFKRSLSTSVSRKRLFRGYSLHEGKVRIEVLHPEKGEPYVYTISNDHSLVLRLSYNQISFLLSGDIGMDSEKKILESPGQIKSQVLKSPHHGSLSSSTEAFLHRISPEIIVISLGKGNRYGFPDQEILGRYKKIGAKVFRTDVHGAVEVSSDGRTIFIRTAQ
;
A
#
# COMPACT_ATOMS: atom_id res chain seq x y z
N ILE A 1 7.28 12.50 6.81
CA ILE A 1 8.44 13.30 6.33
C ILE A 1 9.26 12.63 5.22
N TYR A 2 8.98 11.38 4.79
CA TYR A 2 9.73 10.69 3.71
C TYR A 2 9.95 11.52 2.43
N HIS A 3 8.99 12.35 2.02
CA HIS A 3 9.12 13.24 0.86
C HIS A 3 10.24 14.30 0.99
N LEU A 4 10.75 14.56 2.21
CA LEU A 4 11.87 15.46 2.46
C LEU A 4 13.23 14.79 2.23
N PHE A 5 13.30 13.46 2.23
CA PHE A 5 14.53 12.70 1.94
C PHE A 5 14.67 12.33 0.47
N ALA A 6 13.55 12.31 -0.26
CA ALA A 6 13.58 12.20 -1.71
C ALA A 6 14.03 13.55 -2.30
N ILE A 7 15.04 13.52 -3.19
CA ILE A 7 15.48 14.72 -3.92
C ILE A 7 14.25 15.26 -4.68
N SER A 8 13.78 16.43 -4.27
CA SER A 8 12.45 16.96 -4.61
C SER A 8 12.51 18.40 -5.12
N GLY A 9 11.36 18.96 -5.48
CA GLY A 9 11.24 20.38 -5.82
C GLY A 9 11.78 21.32 -4.76
N ALA A 10 11.67 20.96 -3.48
CA ALA A 10 12.24 21.75 -2.38
C ALA A 10 13.78 21.81 -2.46
N HIS A 11 14.44 20.72 -2.84
CA HIS A 11 15.90 20.66 -3.00
C HIS A 11 16.34 21.57 -4.15
N ILE A 12 15.65 21.48 -5.29
CA ILE A 12 15.90 22.35 -6.46
C ILE A 12 15.65 23.82 -6.11
N ALA A 13 14.61 24.13 -5.34
CA ALA A 13 14.34 25.50 -4.88
C ALA A 13 15.44 26.03 -3.95
N ILE A 14 15.93 25.21 -3.01
CA ILE A 14 17.04 25.57 -2.11
C ILE A 14 18.32 25.82 -2.90
N ILE A 15 18.68 24.92 -3.83
CA ILE A 15 19.84 25.08 -4.72
C ILE A 15 19.71 26.39 -5.52
N SER A 16 18.55 26.63 -6.13
CA SER A 16 18.29 27.84 -6.91
C SER A 16 18.43 29.10 -6.07
N PHE A 17 17.86 29.11 -4.86
CA PHE A 17 17.93 30.24 -3.94
C PHE A 17 19.36 30.51 -3.47
N PHE A 18 20.10 29.47 -3.09
CA PHE A 18 21.49 29.57 -2.65
C PHE A 18 22.39 30.14 -3.75
N LEU A 19 22.35 29.55 -4.95
CA LEU A 19 23.15 30.02 -6.09
C LEU A 19 22.79 31.43 -6.52
N PHE A 20 21.49 31.75 -6.60
CA PHE A 20 21.05 33.09 -6.95
C PHE A 20 21.51 34.11 -5.92
N SER A 21 21.44 33.79 -4.62
CA SER A 21 21.90 34.68 -3.54
C SER A 21 23.40 34.91 -3.60
N LEU A 22 24.20 33.87 -3.87
CA LEU A 22 25.64 33.98 -4.04
C LEU A 22 26.00 34.89 -5.23
N LEU A 23 25.38 34.68 -6.38
CA LEU A 23 25.60 35.51 -7.58
C LEU A 23 25.18 36.97 -7.35
N LYS A 24 24.14 37.21 -6.55
CA LYS A 24 23.70 38.55 -6.19
C LYS A 24 24.67 39.24 -5.23
N LEU A 25 25.25 38.50 -4.28
CA LEU A 25 26.30 39.00 -3.41
C LEU A 25 27.54 39.41 -4.22
N SER A 26 27.87 38.64 -5.26
CA SER A 26 28.92 38.96 -6.24
C SER A 26 28.53 40.03 -7.28
N ARG A 27 27.39 40.71 -7.10
CA ARG A 27 26.89 41.80 -7.97
C ARG A 27 26.67 41.40 -9.44
N VAL A 28 26.44 40.12 -9.74
CA VAL A 28 26.17 39.64 -11.11
C VAL A 28 24.81 40.17 -11.61
N PRO A 29 24.72 40.67 -12.86
CA PRO A 29 23.47 41.10 -13.47
C PRO A 29 22.38 40.03 -13.44
N THR A 30 21.12 40.40 -13.16
CA THR A 30 20.02 39.44 -12.93
C THR A 30 19.79 38.47 -14.10
N ARG A 31 19.92 38.94 -15.34
CA ARG A 31 19.77 38.07 -16.53
C ARG A 31 20.85 36.99 -16.58
N LEU A 32 22.10 37.35 -16.30
CA LEU A 32 23.21 36.40 -16.22
C LEU A 32 23.00 35.44 -15.05
N SER A 33 22.53 35.94 -13.90
CA SER A 33 22.21 35.08 -12.75
C SER A 33 21.19 33.99 -13.12
N TYR A 34 20.14 34.30 -13.89
CA TYR A 34 19.17 33.30 -14.34
C TYR A 34 19.79 32.24 -15.26
N LEU A 35 20.63 32.66 -16.22
CA LEU A 35 21.32 31.74 -17.12
C LEU A 35 22.26 30.79 -16.36
N PHE A 36 23.04 31.33 -15.41
CA PHE A 36 23.92 30.53 -14.56
C PHE A 36 23.15 29.51 -13.72
N VAL A 37 22.02 29.92 -13.12
CA VAL A 37 21.18 29.01 -12.34
C VAL A 37 20.58 27.93 -13.25
N ILE A 38 20.05 28.27 -14.43
CA ILE A 38 19.53 27.30 -15.39
C ILE A 38 20.61 26.27 -15.75
N PHE A 39 21.80 26.73 -16.14
CA PHE A 39 22.92 25.85 -16.49
C PHE A 39 23.25 24.89 -15.35
N PHE A 40 23.38 25.42 -14.13
CA PHE A 40 23.70 24.60 -12.96
C PHE A 40 22.59 23.59 -12.62
N LEU A 41 21.31 23.97 -12.72
CA LEU A 41 20.20 23.06 -12.44
C LEU A 41 20.12 21.91 -13.45
N VAL A 42 20.38 22.20 -14.73
CA VAL A 42 20.45 21.17 -15.78
C VAL A 42 21.64 20.26 -15.54
N PHE A 43 22.82 20.83 -15.26
CA PHE A 43 24.01 20.07 -14.90
C PHE A 43 23.78 19.17 -13.68
N TYR A 44 23.17 19.72 -12.61
CA TYR A 44 22.82 18.97 -11.41
C TYR A 44 21.84 17.83 -11.70
N ALA A 45 20.86 18.04 -12.57
CA ALA A 45 19.91 17.00 -12.96
C ALA A 45 20.60 15.82 -13.68
N PHE A 46 21.60 16.09 -14.52
CA PHE A 46 22.42 15.04 -15.14
C PHE A 46 23.36 14.36 -14.13
N LEU A 47 23.95 15.13 -13.21
CA LEU A 47 24.83 14.62 -12.15
C LEU A 47 24.13 13.57 -11.28
N VAL A 48 22.83 13.75 -10.99
CA VAL A 48 22.02 12.79 -10.21
C VAL A 48 21.26 11.79 -11.09
N GLU A 49 21.79 11.50 -12.29
CA GLU A 49 21.28 10.48 -13.23
C GLU A 49 19.84 10.70 -13.69
N GLY A 50 19.37 11.96 -13.72
CA GLY A 50 18.04 12.28 -14.25
C GLY A 50 16.89 11.65 -13.47
N ARG A 51 17.04 11.44 -12.15
CA ARG A 51 15.96 10.90 -11.30
C ARG A 51 14.62 11.62 -11.57
N PRO A 52 13.49 10.89 -11.73
CA PRO A 52 12.24 11.50 -12.20
C PRO A 52 11.75 12.70 -11.38
N SER A 53 11.92 12.69 -10.05
CA SER A 53 11.55 13.81 -9.18
C SER A 53 12.39 15.06 -9.43
N VAL A 54 13.69 14.88 -9.73
CA VAL A 54 14.62 15.96 -10.06
C VAL A 54 14.29 16.54 -11.43
N MET A 55 14.08 15.69 -12.43
CA MET A 55 13.75 16.13 -13.79
C MET A 55 12.49 17.00 -13.81
N ARG A 56 11.42 16.59 -13.11
CA ARG A 56 10.20 17.41 -13.00
C ARG A 56 10.49 18.77 -12.37
N ALA A 57 11.19 18.79 -11.24
CA ALA A 57 11.52 20.02 -10.53
C ALA A 57 12.43 20.95 -11.34
N THR A 58 13.45 20.40 -12.01
CA THR A 58 14.36 21.15 -12.88
C THR A 58 13.63 21.74 -14.08
N ILE A 59 12.76 20.96 -14.76
CA ILE A 59 11.96 21.47 -15.88
C ILE A 59 11.04 22.61 -15.43
N MET A 60 10.40 22.48 -14.25
CA MET A 60 9.58 23.54 -13.67
C MET A 60 10.39 24.80 -13.34
N ALA A 61 11.56 24.65 -12.73
CA ALA A 61 12.44 25.76 -12.40
C ALA A 61 12.99 26.46 -13.66
N VAL A 62 13.42 25.69 -14.67
CA VAL A 62 13.90 26.19 -15.95
C VAL A 62 12.80 26.93 -16.70
N ALA A 63 11.59 26.37 -16.78
CA ALA A 63 10.44 27.05 -17.39
C ALA A 63 10.14 28.39 -16.70
N PHE A 64 10.20 28.44 -15.37
CA PHE A 64 10.01 29.67 -14.61
C PHE A 64 11.10 30.71 -14.89
N LEU A 65 12.37 30.31 -14.87
CA LEU A 65 13.51 31.21 -15.07
C LEU A 65 13.61 31.71 -16.51
N LEU A 66 13.33 30.86 -17.51
CA LEU A 66 13.20 31.27 -18.91
C LEU A 66 12.03 32.26 -19.07
N GLY A 67 10.90 31.98 -18.42
CA GLY A 67 9.79 32.91 -18.34
C GLY A 67 10.21 34.27 -17.80
N LYS A 68 11.03 34.32 -16.75
CA LYS A 68 11.57 35.56 -16.16
C LYS A 68 12.61 36.26 -17.05
N LEU A 69 13.30 35.52 -17.91
CA LEU A 69 14.27 36.06 -18.85
C LEU A 69 13.58 36.76 -20.02
N ILE A 70 12.51 36.14 -20.54
CA ILE A 70 11.74 36.64 -21.70
C ILE A 70 10.71 37.68 -21.25
N TRP A 71 9.99 37.42 -20.16
CA TRP A 71 8.86 38.20 -19.67
C TRP A 71 9.09 38.75 -18.27
N ARG A 72 8.62 39.98 -18.00
CA ARG A 72 8.70 40.59 -16.66
C ARG A 72 7.76 39.92 -15.65
N ASN A 73 6.55 39.56 -16.10
CA ASN A 73 5.51 38.91 -15.30
C ASN A 73 5.27 37.49 -15.80
N VAL A 74 5.61 36.50 -14.97
CA VAL A 74 5.43 35.08 -15.29
C VAL A 74 4.15 34.58 -14.64
N ASN A 75 3.29 33.94 -15.43
CA ASN A 75 2.12 33.25 -14.90
C ASN A 75 2.53 31.85 -14.42
N LEU A 76 2.38 31.58 -13.12
CA LEU A 76 2.76 30.30 -12.51
C LEU A 76 1.94 29.12 -13.06
N ILE A 77 0.66 29.32 -13.39
CA ILE A 77 -0.21 28.26 -13.94
C ILE A 77 0.27 27.86 -15.34
N ASN A 78 0.62 28.84 -16.18
CA ASN A 78 1.18 28.55 -17.51
C ASN A 78 2.53 27.83 -17.39
N THR A 79 3.34 28.21 -16.40
CA THR A 79 4.66 27.59 -16.14
C THR A 79 4.52 26.12 -15.77
N ILE A 80 3.63 25.77 -14.83
CA ILE A 80 3.42 24.35 -14.49
C ILE A 80 2.78 23.59 -15.66
N SER A 81 1.90 24.24 -16.44
CA SER A 81 1.21 23.59 -17.56
C SER A 81 2.18 23.25 -18.68
N ILE A 82 3.11 24.15 -19.02
CA ILE A 82 4.15 23.87 -20.02
C ILE A 82 5.12 22.80 -19.52
N SER A 83 5.47 22.79 -18.23
CA SER A 83 6.29 21.72 -17.65
C SER A 83 5.60 20.36 -17.71
N ALA A 84 4.30 20.29 -17.39
CA ALA A 84 3.51 19.07 -17.51
C ALA A 84 3.45 18.60 -18.97
N PHE A 85 3.18 19.52 -19.90
CA PHE A 85 3.13 19.24 -21.33
C PHE A 85 4.45 18.65 -21.84
N ILE A 86 5.58 19.29 -21.53
CA ILE A 86 6.91 18.79 -21.92
C ILE A 86 7.13 17.36 -21.42
N LEU A 87 6.86 17.10 -20.13
CA LEU A 87 7.04 15.77 -19.54
C LEU A 87 6.15 14.70 -20.18
N LEU A 88 4.90 15.05 -20.49
CA LEU A 88 3.94 14.10 -21.09
C LEU A 88 4.21 13.85 -22.56
N VAL A 89 4.76 14.82 -23.30
CA VAL A 89 5.23 14.62 -24.67
C VAL A 89 6.38 13.60 -24.70
N PHE A 90 7.30 13.66 -23.75
CA PHE A 90 8.40 12.68 -23.65
C PHE A 90 7.94 11.30 -23.17
N ASN A 91 7.03 11.25 -22.19
CA ASN A 91 6.48 9.99 -21.68
C ASN A 91 5.04 10.16 -21.17
N PRO A 92 4.03 9.78 -21.98
CA PRO A 92 2.61 9.86 -21.61
C PRO A 92 2.26 9.04 -20.37
N PHE A 93 2.96 7.92 -20.12
CA PHE A 93 2.74 7.07 -18.95
C PHE A 93 3.09 7.77 -17.63
N SER A 94 3.82 8.89 -17.68
CA SER A 94 4.09 9.72 -16.50
C SER A 94 2.80 10.17 -15.79
N LEU A 95 1.68 10.29 -16.50
CA LEU A 95 0.39 10.66 -15.92
C LEU A 95 -0.09 9.66 -14.84
N PHE A 96 0.24 8.38 -14.99
CA PHE A 96 -0.12 7.31 -14.05
C PHE A 96 0.92 7.11 -12.95
N ASN A 97 2.06 7.81 -13.03
CA ASN A 97 3.07 7.76 -11.99
C ASN A 97 2.63 8.57 -10.77
N VAL A 98 2.61 7.93 -9.60
CA VAL A 98 2.24 8.57 -8.32
C VAL A 98 3.10 9.81 -8.04
N GLY A 99 4.40 9.77 -8.34
CA GLY A 99 5.29 10.91 -8.16
C GLY A 99 4.92 12.12 -9.02
N PHE A 100 4.49 11.90 -10.27
CA PHE A 100 3.98 12.97 -11.14
C PHE A 100 2.69 13.56 -10.56
N GLN A 101 1.70 12.72 -10.25
CA GLN A 101 0.40 13.13 -9.70
C GLN A 101 0.57 13.97 -8.43
N LEU A 102 1.39 13.50 -7.48
CA LEU A 102 1.66 14.23 -6.23
C LEU A 102 2.35 15.58 -6.48
N THR A 103 3.34 15.63 -7.39
CA THR A 103 4.09 16.87 -7.67
C THR A 103 3.18 17.96 -8.25
N PHE A 104 2.39 17.62 -9.26
CA PHE A 104 1.51 18.57 -9.95
C PHE A 104 0.30 18.94 -9.09
N ALA A 105 -0.32 17.98 -8.40
CA ALA A 105 -1.44 18.26 -7.50
C ALA A 105 -1.04 19.16 -6.33
N ALA A 106 0.11 18.91 -5.70
CA ALA A 106 0.64 19.77 -4.64
C ALA A 106 0.88 21.19 -5.15
N THR A 107 1.63 21.33 -6.26
CA THR A 107 2.01 22.65 -6.80
C THR A 107 0.80 23.45 -7.25
N PHE A 108 -0.15 22.80 -7.95
CA PHE A 108 -1.37 23.45 -8.41
C PHE A 108 -2.25 23.90 -7.24
N SER A 109 -2.42 23.04 -6.22
CA SER A 109 -3.17 23.39 -5.01
C SER A 109 -2.53 24.55 -4.24
N ILE A 110 -1.20 24.57 -4.10
CA ILE A 110 -0.47 25.70 -3.50
C ILE A 110 -0.78 27.00 -4.26
N ILE A 111 -0.61 27.01 -5.59
CA ILE A 111 -0.81 28.21 -6.42
C ILE A 111 -2.25 28.76 -6.27
N LEU A 112 -3.25 27.87 -6.22
CA LEU A 112 -4.65 28.27 -6.18
C LEU A 112 -5.13 28.68 -4.77
N PHE A 113 -4.74 27.95 -3.73
CA PHE A 113 -5.32 28.11 -2.39
C PHE A 113 -4.44 28.92 -1.43
N PHE A 114 -3.11 28.91 -1.56
CA PHE A 114 -2.21 29.65 -0.66
C PHE A 114 -2.59 31.13 -0.48
N PRO A 115 -2.71 31.95 -1.56
CA PRO A 115 -3.01 33.37 -1.41
C PRO A 115 -4.40 33.66 -0.85
N ARG A 116 -5.33 32.70 -0.92
CA ARG A 116 -6.69 32.83 -0.37
C ARG A 116 -6.72 32.50 1.11
N ILE A 117 -6.00 31.46 1.55
CA ILE A 117 -6.02 30.96 2.92
C ILE A 117 -5.15 31.82 3.84
N ILE A 118 -3.95 32.26 3.39
CA ILE A 118 -3.01 32.99 4.23
C ILE A 118 -3.58 34.30 4.80
N LYS A 119 -4.56 34.90 4.13
CA LYS A 119 -5.25 36.13 4.58
C LYS A 119 -6.03 35.96 5.88
N TYR A 120 -6.39 34.74 6.24
CA TYR A 120 -7.13 34.41 7.45
C TYR A 120 -6.23 33.99 8.62
N PHE A 121 -4.93 33.82 8.38
CA PHE A 121 -3.97 33.45 9.41
C PHE A 121 -3.30 34.68 10.02
N PRO A 122 -3.03 34.68 11.34
CA PRO A 122 -2.26 35.76 11.97
C PRO A 122 -0.84 35.79 11.40
N ARG A 123 -0.20 36.97 11.37
CA ARG A 123 1.23 37.08 11.02
C ARG A 123 2.07 36.68 12.22
N LEU A 124 2.48 35.42 12.25
CA LEU A 124 3.37 34.88 13.29
C LEU A 124 4.84 35.14 12.96
N PRO A 125 5.74 35.20 13.96
CA PRO A 125 7.18 35.33 13.73
C PRO A 125 7.73 34.12 12.94
N PHE A 126 8.93 34.27 12.39
CA PHE A 126 9.63 33.22 11.64
C PHE A 126 8.84 32.59 10.48
N ARG A 127 7.85 33.30 9.90
CA ARG A 127 7.01 32.82 8.80
C ARG A 127 6.26 31.51 9.10
N ILE A 128 5.94 31.25 10.38
CA ILE A 128 5.21 30.05 10.82
C ILE A 128 3.91 29.89 10.02
N SER A 129 3.12 30.95 9.90
CA SER A 129 1.85 30.93 9.19
C SER A 129 2.01 30.58 7.71
N GLU A 130 3.09 31.03 7.06
CA GLU A 130 3.35 30.72 5.65
C GLU A 130 3.70 29.23 5.48
N ILE A 131 4.53 28.68 6.35
CA ILE A 131 4.93 27.26 6.30
C ILE A 131 3.74 26.34 6.57
N LEU A 132 2.89 26.70 7.54
CA LEU A 132 1.67 25.94 7.86
C LEU A 132 0.66 26.00 6.72
N VAL A 133 0.39 27.18 6.16
CA VAL A 133 -0.56 27.34 5.04
C VAL A 133 -0.03 26.68 3.76
N LEU A 134 1.28 26.75 3.50
CA LEU A 134 1.92 26.03 2.40
C LEU A 134 1.74 24.52 2.55
N SER A 135 2.00 23.98 3.74
CA SER A 135 1.83 22.54 4.03
C SER A 135 0.37 22.11 3.93
N LEU A 136 -0.55 22.90 4.47
CA LEU A 136 -1.98 22.65 4.40
C LEU A 136 -2.48 22.62 2.95
N THR A 137 -2.12 23.64 2.15
CA THR A 137 -2.56 23.74 0.75
C THR A 137 -1.96 22.66 -0.12
N ALA A 138 -0.70 22.28 0.09
CA ALA A 138 -0.11 21.11 -0.55
C ALA A 138 -0.92 19.85 -0.22
N GLN A 139 -1.20 19.62 1.08
CA GLN A 139 -1.93 18.44 1.56
C GLN A 139 -3.34 18.33 0.97
N LEU A 140 -4.07 19.45 0.83
CA LEU A 140 -5.39 19.46 0.19
C LEU A 140 -5.34 18.91 -1.24
N GLY A 141 -4.32 19.24 -2.03
CA GLY A 141 -4.19 18.76 -3.40
C GLY A 141 -3.82 17.28 -3.49
N VAL A 142 -2.94 16.82 -2.60
CA VAL A 142 -2.38 15.46 -2.69
C VAL A 142 -3.16 14.40 -1.93
N LEU A 143 -4.02 14.78 -0.98
CA LEU A 143 -4.64 13.85 -0.04
C LEU A 143 -5.36 12.67 -0.73
N PRO A 144 -6.24 12.86 -1.74
CA PRO A 144 -6.90 11.73 -2.39
C PRO A 144 -5.92 10.77 -3.07
N PHE A 145 -4.84 11.30 -3.66
CA PHE A 145 -3.78 10.50 -4.29
C PHE A 145 -3.00 9.71 -3.25
N ILE A 146 -2.63 10.32 -2.13
CA ILE A 146 -1.93 9.64 -1.04
C ILE A 146 -2.79 8.49 -0.47
N ILE A 147 -4.09 8.73 -0.26
CA ILE A 147 -4.98 7.68 0.23
C ILE A 147 -5.07 6.54 -0.78
N SER A 148 -5.22 6.86 -2.07
CA SER A 148 -5.41 5.83 -3.10
C SER A 148 -4.14 5.02 -3.38
N SER A 149 -2.95 5.62 -3.23
CA SER A 149 -1.68 4.94 -3.51
C SER A 149 -1.04 4.27 -2.29
N PHE A 150 -1.29 4.78 -1.09
CA PHE A 150 -0.60 4.33 0.12
C PHE A 150 -1.54 3.92 1.26
N ASN A 151 -2.87 4.05 1.07
CA ASN A 151 -3.89 3.70 2.05
C ASN A 151 -3.64 4.30 3.44
N ARG A 152 -3.05 5.50 3.50
CA ARG A 152 -2.59 6.11 4.74
C ARG A 152 -2.80 7.62 4.73
N VAL A 153 -3.31 8.15 5.84
CA VAL A 153 -3.39 9.59 6.09
C VAL A 153 -2.61 9.91 7.35
N THR A 154 -1.68 10.86 7.23
CA THR A 154 -0.80 11.25 8.33
C THR A 154 -0.90 12.74 8.58
N PHE A 155 -1.61 13.13 9.65
CA PHE A 155 -1.77 14.51 10.05
C PHE A 155 -0.55 15.08 10.77
N SER A 156 0.33 14.23 11.33
CA SER A 156 1.59 14.67 11.96
C SER A 156 2.48 15.40 10.97
N SER A 157 2.31 15.13 9.67
CA SER A 157 3.06 15.80 8.61
C SER A 157 2.93 17.33 8.68
N LEU A 158 1.77 17.88 9.04
CA LEU A 158 1.58 19.33 9.13
C LEU A 158 2.44 19.98 10.23
N ILE A 159 2.57 19.29 11.36
CA ILE A 159 3.36 19.75 12.51
C ILE A 159 4.84 19.44 12.30
N LEU A 160 5.15 18.20 11.88
CA LEU A 160 6.53 17.75 11.68
C LEU A 160 7.22 18.50 10.54
N ASN A 161 6.49 18.88 9.47
CA ASN A 161 7.09 19.66 8.38
C ASN A 161 7.55 21.04 8.83
N TYR A 162 6.94 21.63 9.87
CA TYR A 162 7.38 22.91 10.40
C TYR A 162 8.81 22.85 10.95
N VAL A 163 9.15 21.77 11.65
CA VAL A 163 10.50 21.56 12.21
C VAL A 163 11.43 20.94 11.16
N ALA A 164 10.93 19.97 10.40
CA ALA A 164 11.75 19.20 9.46
C ALA A 164 12.18 20.01 8.23
N LEU A 165 11.34 20.90 7.68
CA LEU A 165 11.67 21.62 6.45
C LEU A 165 12.85 22.60 6.63
N PRO A 166 12.90 23.45 7.67
CA PRO A 166 14.09 24.28 7.95
C PRO A 166 15.32 23.44 8.28
N LEU A 167 15.18 22.38 9.08
CA LEU A 167 16.31 21.52 9.44
C LEU A 167 16.92 20.84 8.22
N VAL A 168 16.11 20.28 7.33
CA VAL A 168 16.59 19.68 6.08
C VAL A 168 17.28 20.73 5.22
N GLY A 169 16.75 21.96 5.14
CA GLY A 169 17.40 23.07 4.45
C GLY A 169 18.78 23.40 5.02
N LEU A 170 18.93 23.45 6.34
CA LEU A 170 20.21 23.69 7.02
C LEU A 170 21.20 22.53 6.82
N ILE A 171 20.73 21.29 6.94
CA ILE A 171 21.55 20.09 6.72
C ILE A 171 22.05 20.06 5.28
N MET A 172 21.19 20.36 4.30
CA MET A 172 21.59 20.41 2.90
C MET A 172 22.58 21.54 2.61
N ALA A 173 22.30 22.75 3.08
CA ALA A 173 23.20 23.89 2.90
C ALA A 173 24.57 23.63 3.55
N GLY A 174 24.55 23.06 4.76
CA GLY A 174 25.76 22.58 5.45
C GLY A 174 26.51 21.54 4.63
N GLY A 175 25.81 20.57 4.03
CA GLY A 175 26.41 19.56 3.16
C GLY A 175 27.07 20.15 1.90
N TYR A 176 26.44 21.14 1.28
CA TYR A 176 27.01 21.84 0.12
C TYR A 176 28.26 22.66 0.46
N ILE A 177 28.36 23.18 1.68
CA ILE A 177 29.55 23.88 2.17
C ILE A 177 30.62 22.88 2.62
N PHE A 178 30.20 21.78 3.27
CA PHE A 178 31.06 20.72 3.76
C PHE A 178 31.85 20.08 2.63
N PHE A 179 31.21 19.79 1.49
CA PHE A 179 31.86 19.14 0.35
C PHE A 179 33.14 19.85 -0.11
N PRO A 180 33.14 21.13 -0.54
CA PRO A 180 34.36 21.84 -0.92
C PRO A 180 35.29 22.09 0.27
N LEU A 181 34.75 22.35 1.47
CA LEU A 181 35.55 22.60 2.67
C LEU A 181 36.37 21.37 3.10
N SER A 182 35.86 20.16 2.85
CA SER A 182 36.54 18.91 3.16
C SER A 182 37.85 18.74 2.39
N PHE A 183 37.95 19.31 1.18
CA PHE A 183 39.20 19.34 0.41
C PHE A 183 40.16 20.45 0.87
N ALA A 184 39.64 21.52 1.47
CA ALA A 184 40.43 22.68 1.86
C ALA A 184 41.02 22.57 3.28
N SER A 185 40.25 22.05 4.24
CA SER A 185 40.68 21.95 5.64
C SER A 185 39.93 20.85 6.38
N SER A 186 40.67 19.82 6.82
CA SER A 186 40.14 18.72 7.63
C SER A 186 39.56 19.23 8.96
N PHE A 187 40.23 20.16 9.64
CA PHE A 187 39.77 20.72 10.92
C PHE A 187 38.42 21.45 10.80
N LEU A 188 38.29 22.36 9.83
CA LEU A 188 37.04 23.09 9.61
C LEU A 188 35.91 22.17 9.16
N SER A 189 36.21 21.15 8.34
CA SER A 189 35.22 20.16 7.95
C SER A 189 34.72 19.33 9.12
N GLN A 190 35.58 18.94 10.07
CA GLN A 190 35.18 18.19 11.26
C GLN A 190 34.28 19.02 12.18
N LEU A 191 34.61 20.30 12.36
CA LEU A 191 33.77 21.22 13.14
C LEU A 191 32.37 21.35 12.52
N LEU A 192 32.30 21.52 11.20
CA LEU A 192 31.04 21.58 10.47
C LEU A 192 30.27 20.25 10.54
N ALA A 193 30.96 19.11 10.42
CA ALA A 193 30.36 17.78 10.52
C ALA A 193 29.69 17.56 11.89
N LYS A 194 30.35 17.93 12.99
CA LYS A 194 29.78 17.81 14.34
C LYS A 194 28.53 18.70 14.52
N GLY A 195 28.55 19.91 13.93
CA GLY A 195 27.38 20.77 13.87
C GLY A 195 26.23 20.13 13.09
N MET A 196 26.52 19.56 11.92
CA MET A 196 25.54 18.85 11.08
C MET A 196 24.98 17.60 11.76
N GLU A 197 25.80 16.82 12.46
CA GLU A 197 25.38 15.67 13.24
C GLU A 197 24.33 16.05 14.29
N SER A 198 24.51 17.18 14.96
CA SER A 198 23.54 17.71 15.94
C SER A 198 22.18 18.00 15.28
N PHE A 199 22.17 18.59 14.08
CA PHE A 199 20.93 18.84 13.34
C PHE A 199 20.27 17.56 12.83
N ILE A 200 21.06 16.57 12.40
CA ILE A 200 20.56 15.25 11.97
C ILE A 200 19.94 14.52 13.16
N ASN A 201 20.62 14.48 14.32
CA ASN A 201 20.10 13.85 15.53
C ASN A 201 18.83 14.54 16.03
N LEU A 202 18.73 15.87 15.92
CA LEU A 202 17.50 16.60 16.21
C LEU A 202 16.38 16.21 15.26
N LEU A 203 16.64 16.14 13.95
CA LEU A 203 15.66 15.71 12.94
C LEU A 203 15.14 14.29 13.23
N ILE A 204 16.05 13.36 13.55
CA ILE A 204 15.72 11.98 13.93
C ILE A 204 14.86 11.97 15.20
N SER A 205 15.27 12.70 16.24
CA SER A 205 14.53 12.77 17.50
C SER A 205 13.12 13.34 17.31
N CYS A 206 12.97 14.36 16.46
CA CYS A 206 11.66 14.93 16.12
C CYS A 206 10.76 13.94 15.39
N SER A 207 11.32 13.00 14.61
CA SER A 207 10.53 12.00 13.89
C SER A 207 9.81 11.03 14.82
N TYR A 208 10.37 10.75 16.00
CA TYR A 208 9.81 9.85 17.01
C TYR A 208 8.77 10.49 17.94
N LEU A 209 8.57 11.82 17.89
CA LEU A 209 7.69 12.55 18.81
C LEU A 209 6.23 12.07 18.81
N PHE A 210 5.76 11.52 17.69
CA PHE A 210 4.36 11.11 17.51
C PHE A 210 4.16 9.60 17.36
N ASP A 211 5.18 8.78 17.58
CA ASP A 211 5.11 7.32 17.38
C ASP A 211 4.06 6.66 18.29
N LYS A 212 3.88 7.19 19.49
CA LYS A 212 2.90 6.68 20.46
C LYS A 212 1.48 7.18 20.21
N VAL A 213 1.28 8.10 19.25
CA VAL A 213 -0.02 8.75 19.03
C VAL A 213 -0.70 8.16 17.81
N SER A 214 -1.39 7.03 18.02
CA SER A 214 -2.00 6.21 16.97
C SER A 214 -3.06 6.94 16.13
N PHE A 215 -3.73 7.98 16.66
CA PHE A 215 -4.76 8.71 15.91
C PHE A 215 -4.21 9.65 14.82
N ILE A 216 -2.91 9.98 14.88
CA ILE A 216 -2.32 10.97 13.98
C ILE A 216 -1.93 10.36 12.62
N SER A 217 -1.86 9.03 12.54
CA SER A 217 -1.61 8.28 11.31
C SER A 217 -2.59 7.11 11.21
N TYR A 218 -3.57 7.22 10.31
CA TYR A 218 -4.61 6.20 10.16
C TYR A 218 -4.59 5.56 8.77
N ARG A 219 -4.93 4.26 8.71
CA ARG A 219 -5.03 3.49 7.46
C ARG A 219 -6.44 3.56 6.90
N LEU A 220 -6.55 3.87 5.62
CA LEU A 220 -7.82 4.02 4.93
C LEU A 220 -7.90 3.14 3.68
N PRO A 221 -9.04 2.44 3.48
CA PRO A 221 -9.37 1.81 2.21
C PRO A 221 -9.31 2.81 1.07
N THR A 222 -9.07 2.30 -0.13
CA THR A 222 -9.06 3.13 -1.34
C THR A 222 -10.45 3.73 -1.54
N PRO A 223 -10.59 5.07 -1.58
CA PRO A 223 -11.87 5.73 -1.76
C PRO A 223 -12.42 5.46 -3.16
N HIS A 224 -13.74 5.29 -3.26
CA HIS A 224 -14.39 5.18 -4.55
C HIS A 224 -14.09 6.41 -5.43
N LEU A 225 -13.93 6.20 -6.74
CA LEU A 225 -13.57 7.26 -7.68
C LEU A 225 -14.51 8.48 -7.63
N LEU A 226 -15.82 8.24 -7.43
CA LEU A 226 -16.81 9.32 -7.26
C LEU A 226 -16.52 10.19 -6.03
N ILE A 227 -15.98 9.61 -4.96
CA ILE A 227 -15.53 10.37 -3.79
C ILE A 227 -14.33 11.23 -4.19
N ILE A 228 -13.37 10.69 -4.92
CA ILE A 228 -12.20 11.48 -5.36
C ILE A 228 -12.63 12.65 -6.28
N ILE A 229 -13.51 12.39 -7.26
CA ILE A 229 -14.02 13.41 -8.18
C ILE A 229 -14.81 14.49 -7.42
N GLY A 230 -15.72 14.09 -6.54
CA GLY A 230 -16.51 15.02 -5.74
C GLY A 230 -15.62 15.92 -4.87
N TYR A 231 -14.55 15.37 -4.28
CA TYR A 231 -13.59 16.14 -3.48
C TYR A 231 -12.96 17.26 -4.29
N PHE A 232 -12.44 16.94 -5.49
CA PHE A 232 -11.82 17.95 -6.35
C PHE A 232 -12.83 18.94 -6.92
N LEU A 233 -14.06 18.50 -7.24
CA LEU A 233 -15.12 19.40 -7.67
C LEU A 233 -15.46 20.42 -6.58
N PHE A 234 -15.59 20.00 -5.32
CA PHE A 234 -15.80 20.92 -4.20
C PHE A 234 -14.63 21.89 -4.00
N LEU A 235 -13.39 21.42 -4.11
CA LEU A 235 -12.22 22.30 -4.09
C LEU A 235 -12.31 23.37 -5.19
N LEU A 236 -12.66 23.00 -6.42
CA LEU A 236 -12.83 23.95 -7.52
C LEU A 236 -13.98 24.93 -7.27
N LEU A 237 -15.11 24.47 -6.71
CA LEU A 237 -16.24 25.33 -6.35
C LEU A 237 -15.86 26.38 -5.29
N LEU A 238 -14.96 26.05 -4.36
CA LEU A 238 -14.44 27.02 -3.38
C LEU A 238 -13.62 28.15 -4.01
N LEU A 239 -13.13 27.97 -5.24
CA LEU A 239 -12.39 29.00 -5.98
C LEU A 239 -13.31 30.02 -6.69
N LEU A 240 -14.58 29.66 -6.91
CA LEU A 240 -15.54 30.52 -7.60
C LEU A 240 -15.89 31.76 -6.75
N PRO A 241 -16.05 32.94 -7.39
CA PRO A 241 -16.47 34.13 -6.69
C PRO A 241 -17.90 33.96 -6.16
N SER A 242 -18.06 33.97 -4.84
CA SER A 242 -19.40 33.92 -4.23
C SER A 242 -20.07 35.28 -4.30
N LYS A 243 -21.29 35.34 -4.84
CA LYS A 243 -22.10 36.56 -4.81
C LYS A 243 -22.77 36.79 -3.45
N ILE A 244 -22.94 35.73 -2.64
CA ILE A 244 -23.65 35.77 -1.34
C ILE A 244 -22.79 35.09 -0.26
N ARG A 245 -22.65 35.72 0.93
CA ARG A 245 -21.86 35.14 2.06
C ARG A 245 -22.34 33.75 2.47
N LYS A 246 -23.65 33.50 2.48
CA LYS A 246 -24.25 32.19 2.81
C LYS A 246 -23.80 31.08 1.84
N GLN A 247 -23.56 31.38 0.56
CA GLN A 247 -23.08 30.38 -0.42
C GLN A 247 -21.70 29.82 -0.04
N LYS A 248 -20.78 30.67 0.42
CA LYS A 248 -19.45 30.24 0.88
C LYS A 248 -19.53 29.32 2.09
N LEU A 249 -20.37 29.68 3.06
CA LEU A 249 -20.55 28.85 4.24
C LEU A 249 -21.09 27.47 3.87
N VAL A 250 -22.10 27.41 3.00
CA VAL A 250 -22.67 26.14 2.51
C VAL A 250 -21.60 25.31 1.78
N LEU A 251 -20.81 25.91 0.88
CA LEU A 251 -19.74 25.19 0.16
C LEU A 251 -18.65 24.66 1.12
N ILE A 252 -18.27 25.44 2.13
CA ILE A 252 -17.31 24.99 3.15
C ILE A 252 -17.89 23.83 3.96
N VAL A 253 -19.14 23.93 4.40
CA VAL A 253 -19.81 22.85 5.14
C VAL A 253 -19.89 21.58 4.28
N LEU A 254 -20.30 21.70 3.01
CA LEU A 254 -20.34 20.56 2.09
C LEU A 254 -18.95 19.96 1.86
N PHE A 255 -17.92 20.79 1.70
CA PHE A 255 -16.53 20.32 1.60
C PHE A 255 -16.09 19.57 2.87
N LEU A 256 -16.42 20.10 4.06
CA LEU A 256 -16.09 19.44 5.33
C LEU A 256 -16.82 18.11 5.51
N VAL A 257 -18.09 18.02 5.12
CA VAL A 257 -18.84 16.76 5.07
C VAL A 257 -18.15 15.77 4.13
N PHE A 258 -17.76 16.24 2.94
CA PHE A 258 -17.10 15.41 1.95
C PHE A 258 -15.72 14.91 2.43
N PHE A 259 -14.95 15.80 3.04
CA PHE A 259 -13.67 15.50 3.67
C PHE A 259 -13.85 14.47 4.80
N ALA A 260 -14.89 14.63 5.62
CA ALA A 260 -15.25 13.67 6.66
C ALA A 260 -15.66 12.32 6.07
N VAL A 261 -16.42 12.26 4.98
CA VAL A 261 -16.77 11.02 4.28
C VAL A 261 -15.54 10.33 3.70
N LEU A 262 -14.64 11.10 3.07
CA LEU A 262 -13.37 10.60 2.53
C LEU A 262 -12.50 9.96 3.63
N ILE A 263 -12.41 10.61 4.79
CA ILE A 263 -11.57 10.14 5.91
C ILE A 263 -12.25 9.05 6.73
N SER A 264 -13.56 9.09 6.93
CA SER A 264 -14.26 8.05 7.70
C SER A 264 -14.48 6.79 6.86
N TYR A 265 -14.61 6.92 5.54
CA TYR A 265 -14.98 5.87 4.59
C TYR A 265 -16.06 4.94 5.18
N PRO A 266 -17.32 5.41 5.30
CA PRO A 266 -18.39 4.70 6.00
C PRO A 266 -18.99 3.57 5.18
N PHE A 267 -18.45 3.25 4.00
CA PHE A 267 -19.00 2.29 3.06
C PHE A 267 -18.25 0.95 3.17
N PRO A 268 -18.67 0.04 4.06
CA PRO A 268 -18.01 -1.26 4.18
C PRO A 268 -18.16 -2.06 2.88
N SER A 269 -17.15 -2.85 2.55
CA SER A 269 -17.21 -3.83 1.47
C SER A 269 -18.46 -4.72 1.59
N PHE A 270 -19.16 -4.94 0.47
CA PHE A 270 -20.34 -5.79 0.38
C PHE A 270 -20.23 -6.68 -0.87
N SER A 271 -20.57 -7.96 -0.72
CA SER A 271 -20.65 -8.89 -1.86
C SER A 271 -22.05 -9.50 -1.96
N LYS A 272 -22.59 -9.60 -3.18
CA LYS A 272 -23.83 -10.36 -3.44
C LYS A 272 -23.59 -11.86 -3.54
N ASN A 273 -22.40 -12.24 -3.99
CA ASN A 273 -21.99 -13.61 -4.29
C ASN A 273 -20.97 -14.09 -3.25
N LEU A 274 -20.78 -15.40 -3.14
CA LEU A 274 -19.60 -15.95 -2.49
C LEU A 274 -18.42 -15.76 -3.45
N LYS A 275 -17.36 -15.08 -3.01
CA LYS A 275 -16.14 -14.88 -3.81
C LYS A 275 -14.93 -15.40 -3.08
N LEU A 276 -14.08 -16.14 -3.76
CA LEU A 276 -12.78 -16.56 -3.28
C LEU A 276 -11.73 -15.96 -4.23
N THR A 277 -10.90 -15.06 -3.70
CA THR A 277 -9.79 -14.50 -4.46
C THR A 277 -8.49 -15.05 -3.93
N PHE A 278 -7.81 -15.81 -4.78
CA PHE A 278 -6.44 -16.28 -4.57
C PHE A 278 -5.52 -15.13 -4.93
N ILE A 279 -5.00 -14.47 -3.89
CA ILE A 279 -4.16 -13.27 -4.04
C ILE A 279 -2.80 -13.73 -4.55
N ASP A 280 -2.30 -13.08 -5.60
CA ASP A 280 -0.93 -13.28 -6.07
C ASP A 280 0.05 -12.64 -5.08
N VAL A 281 0.47 -13.44 -4.10
CA VAL A 281 1.45 -13.07 -3.06
C VAL A 281 2.87 -13.48 -3.46
N GLY A 282 3.09 -13.83 -4.73
CA GLY A 282 4.30 -14.51 -5.16
C GLY A 282 4.32 -15.93 -4.58
N GLN A 283 5.35 -16.28 -3.80
CA GLN A 283 5.44 -17.59 -3.17
C GLN A 283 4.56 -17.64 -1.91
N GLY A 284 3.77 -18.71 -1.77
CA GLY A 284 2.89 -18.95 -0.64
C GLY A 284 1.41 -18.83 -0.97
N GLU A 285 0.59 -18.68 0.07
CA GLU A 285 -0.87 -18.67 -0.07
C GLU A 285 -1.51 -17.51 0.69
N SER A 286 -2.44 -16.82 0.04
CA SER A 286 -3.41 -15.96 0.70
C SER A 286 -4.72 -15.95 -0.08
N ILE A 287 -5.82 -16.31 0.59
CA ILE A 287 -7.15 -16.45 -0.01
C ILE A 287 -8.12 -15.55 0.74
N LEU A 288 -8.66 -14.55 0.03
CA LEU A 288 -9.77 -13.74 0.53
C LEU A 288 -11.09 -14.39 0.17
N VAL A 289 -11.87 -14.75 1.18
CA VAL A 289 -13.25 -15.21 1.05
C VAL A 289 -14.20 -14.07 1.40
N GLU A 290 -14.94 -13.58 0.41
CA GLU A 290 -16.01 -12.62 0.57
C GLU A 290 -17.35 -13.35 0.59
N PHE A 291 -17.97 -13.50 1.77
CA PHE A 291 -19.29 -14.11 1.88
C PHE A 291 -20.38 -13.19 1.29
N PRO A 292 -21.54 -13.74 0.87
CA PRO A 292 -22.71 -12.92 0.60
C PRO A 292 -23.06 -12.06 1.83
N GLY A 293 -23.01 -10.73 1.67
CA GLY A 293 -23.10 -9.77 2.76
C GLY A 293 -21.80 -9.00 3.00
N HIS A 294 -21.53 -8.68 4.26
CA HIS A 294 -20.38 -7.85 4.66
C HIS A 294 -19.22 -8.65 5.25
N LYS A 295 -19.45 -9.90 5.63
CA LYS A 295 -18.43 -10.67 6.36
C LYS A 295 -17.35 -11.20 5.43
N LYS A 296 -16.12 -11.17 5.93
CA LYS A 296 -14.91 -11.57 5.20
C LYS A 296 -14.10 -12.56 6.00
N MET A 297 -13.54 -13.54 5.32
CA MET A 297 -12.54 -14.45 5.86
C MET A 297 -11.25 -14.30 5.05
N LEU A 298 -10.11 -14.23 5.74
CA LEU A 298 -8.80 -14.30 5.11
C LEU A 298 -8.13 -15.59 5.58
N ILE A 299 -7.73 -16.42 4.63
CA ILE A 299 -7.01 -17.68 4.89
C ILE A 299 -5.58 -17.47 4.42
N ASP A 300 -4.65 -17.53 5.36
CA ASP A 300 -3.22 -17.32 5.17
C ASP A 300 -2.85 -15.92 4.61
N GLY A 301 -1.58 -15.55 4.75
CA GLY A 301 -1.06 -14.22 4.44
C GLY A 301 0.08 -14.21 3.42
N GLY A 302 0.51 -15.36 2.93
CA GLY A 302 1.71 -15.48 2.10
C GLY A 302 3.00 -15.29 2.90
N GLY A 303 4.13 -15.35 2.20
CA GLY A 303 5.41 -14.90 2.71
C GLY A 303 6.59 -15.71 2.22
N HIS A 304 7.78 -15.33 2.67
CA HIS A 304 8.99 -16.08 2.38
C HIS A 304 9.83 -16.19 3.66
N PRO A 305 10.35 -17.39 3.99
CA PRO A 305 11.22 -17.58 5.15
C PRO A 305 12.41 -16.62 5.28
N GLN A 306 12.95 -16.13 4.15
CA GLN A 306 14.19 -15.32 4.10
C GLN A 306 13.96 -13.94 3.46
N GLY A 307 12.71 -13.52 3.28
CA GLY A 307 12.38 -12.26 2.63
C GLY A 307 12.40 -11.08 3.59
N THR A 308 13.10 -9.99 3.25
CA THR A 308 12.93 -8.68 3.91
C THR A 308 11.67 -7.95 3.44
N PHE A 309 11.02 -8.47 2.40
CA PHE A 309 9.80 -7.92 1.83
C PHE A 309 8.59 -8.42 2.64
N ASP A 310 7.95 -7.52 3.39
CA ASP A 310 6.70 -7.80 4.10
C ASP A 310 5.54 -7.88 3.11
N ILE A 311 5.23 -9.11 2.68
CA ILE A 311 4.15 -9.39 1.73
C ILE A 311 2.78 -8.95 2.26
N GLY A 312 2.59 -9.01 3.58
CA GLY A 312 1.36 -8.64 4.23
C GLY A 312 1.13 -7.13 4.14
N GLU A 313 2.17 -6.34 4.35
CA GLU A 313 2.12 -4.87 4.28
C GLU A 313 2.06 -4.35 2.84
N HIS A 314 2.74 -5.02 1.91
CA HIS A 314 2.92 -4.51 0.55
C HIS A 314 2.00 -5.13 -0.51
N VAL A 315 1.38 -6.28 -0.25
CA VAL A 315 0.48 -6.95 -1.20
C VAL A 315 -0.88 -7.22 -0.59
N VAL A 316 -0.94 -7.98 0.51
CA VAL A 316 -2.24 -8.40 1.09
C VAL A 316 -3.02 -7.22 1.63
N SER A 317 -2.42 -6.36 2.46
CA SER A 317 -3.12 -5.20 3.06
C SER A 317 -3.61 -4.21 2.00
N PRO A 318 -2.79 -3.79 1.00
CA PRO A 318 -3.26 -2.95 -0.10
C PRO A 318 -4.39 -3.58 -0.90
N PHE A 319 -4.33 -4.89 -1.19
CA PHE A 319 -5.40 -5.59 -1.88
C PHE A 319 -6.74 -5.55 -1.10
N LEU A 320 -6.68 -5.79 0.22
CA LEU A 320 -7.87 -5.72 1.09
C LEU A 320 -8.42 -4.28 1.17
N TRP A 321 -7.56 -3.28 1.26
CA TRP A 321 -7.97 -1.87 1.28
C TRP A 321 -8.57 -1.41 -0.05
N GLU A 322 -8.06 -1.90 -1.19
CA GLU A 322 -8.65 -1.66 -2.51
C GLU A 322 -10.08 -2.22 -2.59
N LYS A 323 -10.32 -3.36 -1.93
CA LYS A 323 -11.64 -3.99 -1.80
C LYS A 323 -12.56 -3.30 -0.78
N GLY A 324 -12.12 -2.22 -0.12
CA GLY A 324 -12.93 -1.50 0.87
C GLY A 324 -12.97 -2.18 2.25
N ILE A 325 -12.04 -3.09 2.55
CA ILE A 325 -12.06 -3.91 3.77
C ILE A 325 -11.29 -3.20 4.90
N LYS A 326 -11.89 -3.14 6.10
CA LYS A 326 -11.25 -2.65 7.34
C LYS A 326 -11.27 -3.68 8.48
N LYS A 327 -12.08 -4.71 8.33
CA LYS A 327 -12.32 -5.76 9.32
C LYS A 327 -12.29 -7.11 8.61
N ILE A 328 -11.64 -8.08 9.24
CA ILE A 328 -11.67 -9.48 8.85
C ILE A 328 -12.43 -10.22 9.95
N ASP A 329 -13.54 -10.85 9.61
CA ASP A 329 -14.38 -11.54 10.58
C ASP A 329 -13.75 -12.87 11.02
N TYR A 330 -13.13 -13.57 10.07
CA TYR A 330 -12.42 -14.83 10.32
C TYR A 330 -11.02 -14.78 9.72
N LEU A 331 -10.00 -14.70 10.57
CA LEU A 331 -8.61 -14.84 10.17
C LEU A 331 -8.20 -16.30 10.38
N VAL A 332 -7.86 -17.02 9.32
CA VAL A 332 -7.53 -18.45 9.38
C VAL A 332 -6.06 -18.63 9.03
N LEU A 333 -5.33 -19.36 9.88
CA LEU A 333 -4.00 -19.87 9.57
C LEU A 333 -4.11 -21.38 9.35
N THR A 334 -3.82 -21.86 8.14
CA THR A 334 -3.88 -23.28 7.82
C THR A 334 -2.83 -24.05 8.61
N HIS A 335 -1.58 -23.60 8.51
CA HIS A 335 -0.43 -24.09 9.27
C HIS A 335 0.64 -23.00 9.33
N ALA A 336 1.56 -23.11 10.28
CA ALA A 336 2.47 -22.01 10.63
C ALA A 336 3.75 -21.93 9.78
N HIS A 337 3.74 -22.40 8.53
CA HIS A 337 4.89 -22.19 7.64
C HIS A 337 5.01 -20.72 7.23
N PRO A 338 6.23 -20.21 6.98
CA PRO A 338 6.44 -18.79 6.74
C PRO A 338 5.74 -18.24 5.49
N ASP A 339 5.48 -19.08 4.49
CA ASP A 339 4.74 -18.77 3.26
C ASP A 339 3.21 -18.77 3.43
N HIS A 340 2.74 -19.04 4.65
CA HIS A 340 1.34 -18.89 5.06
C HIS A 340 1.18 -17.87 6.19
N LEU A 341 2.11 -17.86 7.15
CA LEU A 341 2.04 -17.06 8.38
C LEU A 341 2.54 -15.61 8.21
N ASN A 342 3.64 -15.38 7.49
CA ASN A 342 4.40 -14.14 7.66
C ASN A 342 3.60 -12.89 7.27
N GLY A 343 2.81 -12.94 6.20
CA GLY A 343 1.97 -11.80 5.84
C GLY A 343 0.84 -11.50 6.83
N LEU A 344 0.45 -12.47 7.66
CA LEU A 344 -0.58 -12.26 8.68
C LEU A 344 -0.13 -11.30 9.79
N LEU A 345 1.18 -11.12 10.01
CA LEU A 345 1.70 -10.16 10.99
C LEU A 345 1.26 -8.73 10.64
N ALA A 346 1.43 -8.32 9.38
CA ALA A 346 0.96 -7.02 8.92
C ALA A 346 -0.57 -6.92 8.93
N VAL A 347 -1.27 -7.99 8.53
CA VAL A 347 -2.74 -8.02 8.56
C VAL A 347 -3.29 -7.83 9.97
N ALA A 348 -2.72 -8.51 10.98
CA ALA A 348 -3.13 -8.37 12.37
C ALA A 348 -2.89 -6.96 12.92
N ARG A 349 -1.84 -6.26 12.47
CA ARG A 349 -1.57 -4.85 12.83
C ARG A 349 -2.51 -3.88 12.12
N ASN A 350 -2.90 -4.18 10.87
CA ASN A 350 -3.59 -3.24 9.98
C ASN A 350 -5.12 -3.34 10.01
N PHE A 351 -5.68 -4.50 10.38
CA PHE A 351 -7.11 -4.78 10.30
C PHE A 351 -7.70 -5.17 11.65
N LYS A 352 -8.97 -4.83 11.87
CA LYS A 352 -9.71 -5.35 13.02
C LYS A 352 -10.05 -6.82 12.76
N ILE A 353 -9.53 -7.71 13.60
CA ILE A 353 -9.81 -9.15 13.53
C ILE A 353 -10.97 -9.50 14.47
N GLY A 354 -11.97 -10.24 13.98
CA GLY A 354 -13.07 -10.76 14.78
C GLY A 354 -12.67 -12.05 15.51
N GLU A 355 -12.53 -13.12 14.74
CA GLU A 355 -12.07 -14.42 15.21
C GLU A 355 -10.77 -14.82 14.51
N TYR A 356 -9.92 -15.54 15.22
CA TYR A 356 -8.72 -16.17 14.69
C TYR A 356 -8.84 -17.69 14.83
N TRP A 357 -8.68 -18.41 13.72
CA TRP A 357 -8.84 -19.87 13.63
C TRP A 357 -7.50 -20.52 13.26
N GLU A 358 -7.12 -21.54 14.02
CA GLU A 358 -5.96 -22.40 13.76
C GLU A 358 -6.27 -23.82 14.23
N ALA A 359 -5.56 -24.85 13.77
CA ALA A 359 -5.64 -26.18 14.39
C ALA A 359 -4.57 -26.32 15.48
N PHE A 360 -3.32 -26.20 15.07
CA PHE A 360 -2.13 -26.45 15.88
C PHE A 360 -1.26 -25.19 16.00
N SER A 361 -0.58 -25.07 17.13
CA SER A 361 0.35 -23.97 17.43
C SER A 361 1.77 -24.54 17.54
N PRO A 362 2.76 -24.03 16.79
CA PRO A 362 4.15 -24.43 17.00
C PRO A 362 4.67 -23.92 18.34
N SER A 363 5.42 -24.75 19.07
CA SER A 363 6.05 -24.36 20.33
C SER A 363 7.33 -23.52 20.14
N GLU A 364 8.06 -23.73 19.04
CA GLU A 364 9.33 -23.05 18.74
C GLU A 364 9.26 -22.35 17.38
N SER A 365 8.70 -21.14 17.37
CA SER A 365 8.66 -20.29 16.18
C SER A 365 8.57 -18.82 16.58
N ASP A 366 9.65 -18.06 16.34
CA ASP A 366 9.68 -16.62 16.61
C ASP A 366 8.61 -15.86 15.80
N PRO A 367 8.46 -16.08 14.47
CA PRO A 367 7.41 -15.42 13.69
C PRO A 367 6.00 -15.69 14.22
N TYR A 368 5.72 -16.92 14.66
CA TYR A 368 4.41 -17.28 15.21
C TYR A 368 4.15 -16.59 16.55
N THR A 369 5.16 -16.53 17.41
CA THR A 369 5.08 -15.84 18.70
C THR A 369 4.83 -14.34 18.51
N GLU A 370 5.53 -13.71 17.56
CA GLU A 370 5.31 -12.31 17.20
C GLU A 370 3.89 -12.09 16.68
N PHE A 371 3.43 -12.93 15.75
CA PHE A 371 2.06 -12.88 15.23
C PHE A 371 1.01 -12.98 16.36
N LYS A 372 1.16 -13.93 17.29
CA LYS A 372 0.23 -14.10 18.42
C LYS A 372 0.22 -12.89 19.37
N ARG A 373 1.33 -12.17 19.51
CA ARG A 373 1.42 -10.91 20.26
C ARG A 373 0.78 -9.73 19.51
N SER A 374 0.84 -9.74 18.18
CA SER A 374 0.24 -8.70 17.35
C SER A 374 -1.30 -8.72 17.35
N LEU A 375 -1.91 -9.90 17.58
CA LEU A 375 -3.35 -10.03 17.73
C LEU A 375 -3.84 -9.37 19.03
N SER A 376 -4.83 -8.48 18.90
CA SER A 376 -5.51 -7.86 20.06
C SER A 376 -6.04 -8.90 21.04
N THR A 377 -6.04 -8.57 22.33
CA THR A 377 -6.63 -9.38 23.40
C THR A 377 -8.15 -9.59 23.23
N SER A 378 -8.81 -8.75 22.42
CA SER A 378 -10.25 -8.87 22.11
C SER A 378 -10.58 -9.91 21.03
N VAL A 379 -9.57 -10.46 20.33
CA VAL A 379 -9.77 -11.44 19.26
C VAL A 379 -10.16 -12.79 19.85
N SER A 380 -11.29 -13.36 19.42
CA SER A 380 -11.69 -14.71 19.82
C SER A 380 -10.84 -15.75 19.10
N ARG A 381 -10.02 -16.50 19.83
CA ARG A 381 -9.12 -17.52 19.27
C ARG A 381 -9.80 -18.89 19.35
N LYS A 382 -10.00 -19.55 18.22
CA LYS A 382 -10.64 -20.87 18.14
C LYS A 382 -9.69 -21.91 17.55
N ARG A 383 -9.67 -23.07 18.18
CA ARG A 383 -9.01 -24.25 17.65
C ARG A 383 -10.00 -25.10 16.89
N LEU A 384 -9.75 -25.29 15.61
CA LEU A 384 -10.66 -25.99 14.72
C LEU A 384 -10.08 -27.35 14.33
N PHE A 385 -10.95 -28.35 14.33
CA PHE A 385 -10.64 -29.73 13.97
C PHE A 385 -11.81 -30.30 13.18
N ARG A 386 -11.59 -31.47 12.58
CA ARG A 386 -12.60 -32.22 11.84
C ARG A 386 -13.92 -32.30 12.60
N GLY A 387 -15.01 -32.12 11.86
CA GLY A 387 -16.37 -32.15 12.39
C GLY A 387 -16.89 -30.80 12.86
N TYR A 388 -16.03 -29.78 13.01
CA TYR A 388 -16.49 -28.41 13.21
C TYR A 388 -17.23 -27.91 11.96
N SER A 389 -18.38 -27.27 12.16
CA SER A 389 -19.08 -26.57 11.09
C SER A 389 -19.76 -25.30 11.59
N LEU A 390 -19.85 -24.32 10.70
CA LEU A 390 -20.49 -23.02 10.92
C LEU A 390 -21.27 -22.63 9.68
N HIS A 391 -22.41 -21.95 9.86
CA HIS A 391 -23.10 -21.29 8.75
C HIS A 391 -22.82 -19.79 8.80
N GLU A 392 -22.28 -19.27 7.70
CA GLU A 392 -22.19 -17.84 7.46
C GLU A 392 -23.23 -17.43 6.41
N GLY A 393 -24.36 -16.90 6.89
CA GLY A 393 -25.53 -16.69 6.05
C GLY A 393 -25.98 -18.00 5.40
N LYS A 394 -25.87 -18.07 4.07
CA LYS A 394 -26.23 -19.27 3.27
C LYS A 394 -25.03 -20.18 2.96
N VAL A 395 -23.83 -19.81 3.42
CA VAL A 395 -22.60 -20.56 3.14
C VAL A 395 -22.27 -21.42 4.35
N ARG A 396 -22.20 -22.74 4.16
CA ARG A 396 -21.75 -23.67 5.19
C ARG A 396 -20.24 -23.82 5.10
N ILE A 397 -19.54 -23.61 6.20
CA ILE A 397 -18.11 -23.82 6.37
C ILE A 397 -17.94 -25.09 7.19
N GLU A 398 -17.18 -26.05 6.68
CA GLU A 398 -16.90 -27.33 7.35
C GLU A 398 -15.40 -27.56 7.41
N VAL A 399 -14.91 -28.04 8.56
CA VAL A 399 -13.51 -28.43 8.74
C VAL A 399 -13.42 -29.93 8.50
N LEU A 400 -12.65 -30.31 7.49
CA LEU A 400 -12.47 -31.72 7.09
C LEU A 400 -11.18 -32.33 7.66
N HIS A 401 -10.23 -31.51 8.06
CA HIS A 401 -8.93 -31.90 8.58
C HIS A 401 -8.31 -30.69 9.30
N PRO A 402 -7.47 -30.88 10.33
CA PRO A 402 -6.98 -32.15 10.89
C PRO A 402 -7.95 -32.79 11.89
N GLU A 403 -7.66 -34.04 12.27
CA GLU A 403 -8.31 -34.69 13.42
C GLU A 403 -7.95 -33.97 14.72
N LYS A 404 -8.81 -34.14 15.74
CA LYS A 404 -8.54 -33.57 17.06
C LYS A 404 -7.26 -34.19 17.64
N GLY A 405 -6.32 -33.34 18.02
CA GLY A 405 -5.05 -33.74 18.61
C GLY A 405 -4.53 -32.74 19.64
N GLU A 406 -3.33 -33.01 20.15
CA GLU A 406 -2.66 -32.12 21.10
C GLU A 406 -2.38 -30.75 20.44
N PRO A 407 -2.83 -29.64 21.04
CA PRO A 407 -2.82 -28.32 20.42
C PRO A 407 -1.42 -27.76 20.10
N TYR A 408 -0.40 -28.23 20.79
CA TYR A 408 0.97 -27.74 20.67
C TYR A 408 1.83 -28.78 19.97
N VAL A 409 2.51 -28.36 18.91
CA VAL A 409 3.38 -29.23 18.10
C VAL A 409 4.80 -28.69 18.12
N TYR A 410 5.77 -29.60 18.19
CA TYR A 410 7.18 -29.24 18.21
C TYR A 410 7.64 -28.75 16.83
N THR A 411 7.31 -29.51 15.79
CA THR A 411 7.62 -29.18 14.40
C THR A 411 6.39 -28.70 13.65
N ILE A 412 6.60 -27.69 12.81
CA ILE A 412 5.59 -27.26 11.84
C ILE A 412 5.53 -28.33 10.75
N SER A 413 4.32 -28.73 10.36
CA SER A 413 4.09 -29.74 9.33
C SER A 413 2.95 -29.30 8.42
N ASN A 414 3.06 -29.67 7.16
CA ASN A 414 2.03 -29.51 6.14
C ASN A 414 0.74 -30.27 6.50
N ASP A 415 0.87 -31.45 7.09
CA ASP A 415 -0.24 -32.29 7.53
C ASP A 415 -0.91 -31.78 8.83
N HIS A 416 -0.53 -30.58 9.30
CA HIS A 416 -1.28 -29.83 10.29
C HIS A 416 -2.28 -28.84 9.66
N SER A 417 -2.30 -28.73 8.32
CA SER A 417 -3.15 -27.80 7.58
C SER A 417 -4.62 -27.96 7.90
N LEU A 418 -5.27 -26.84 8.25
CA LEU A 418 -6.73 -26.76 8.24
C LEU A 418 -7.26 -26.90 6.81
N VAL A 419 -8.13 -27.89 6.61
CA VAL A 419 -8.85 -28.08 5.35
C VAL A 419 -10.29 -27.62 5.53
N LEU A 420 -10.66 -26.60 4.76
CA LEU A 420 -11.99 -26.01 4.80
C LEU A 420 -12.78 -26.36 3.55
N ARG A 421 -14.01 -26.82 3.75
CA ARG A 421 -15.01 -26.96 2.69
C ARG A 421 -16.07 -25.88 2.85
N LEU A 422 -16.23 -25.05 1.82
CA LEU A 422 -17.27 -24.03 1.74
C LEU A 422 -18.36 -24.50 0.79
N SER A 423 -19.60 -24.62 1.26
CA SER A 423 -20.74 -25.01 0.43
C SER A 423 -21.74 -23.87 0.34
N TYR A 424 -22.09 -23.47 -0.88
CA TYR A 424 -23.11 -22.48 -1.17
C TYR A 424 -24.09 -23.02 -2.20
N ASN A 425 -25.27 -23.44 -1.73
CA ASN A 425 -26.28 -24.14 -2.53
C ASN A 425 -25.68 -25.36 -3.27
N GLN A 426 -25.53 -25.31 -4.60
CA GLN A 426 -25.04 -26.43 -5.41
C GLN A 426 -23.51 -26.40 -5.62
N ILE A 427 -22.87 -25.29 -5.30
CA ILE A 427 -21.43 -25.08 -5.51
C ILE A 427 -20.67 -25.25 -4.21
N SER A 428 -19.54 -25.94 -4.28
CA SER A 428 -18.64 -26.16 -3.15
C SER A 428 -17.18 -25.98 -3.54
N PHE A 429 -16.42 -25.44 -2.58
CA PHE A 429 -15.00 -25.13 -2.68
C PHE A 429 -14.27 -25.94 -1.61
N LEU A 430 -13.14 -26.55 -1.99
CA LEU A 430 -12.23 -27.21 -1.06
C LEU A 430 -10.91 -26.43 -1.00
N LEU A 431 -10.60 -25.92 0.19
CA LEU A 431 -9.37 -25.19 0.50
C LEU A 431 -8.50 -26.10 1.34
N SER A 432 -7.54 -26.75 0.68
CA SER A 432 -6.80 -27.89 1.24
C SER A 432 -5.58 -27.50 2.07
N GLY A 433 -5.18 -26.22 2.11
CA GLY A 433 -3.85 -25.85 2.58
C GLY A 433 -2.79 -26.68 1.85
N ASP A 434 -1.78 -27.14 2.60
CA ASP A 434 -0.63 -27.84 2.04
C ASP A 434 -0.60 -29.34 2.40
N ILE A 435 -1.76 -29.93 2.68
CA ILE A 435 -1.86 -31.37 3.02
C ILE A 435 -1.11 -32.28 2.03
N GLY A 436 -0.46 -33.31 2.56
CA GLY A 436 0.14 -34.38 1.79
C GLY A 436 -0.79 -35.59 1.61
N MET A 437 -0.26 -36.65 0.97
CA MET A 437 -1.01 -37.88 0.68
C MET A 437 -1.61 -38.54 1.93
N ASP A 438 -0.91 -38.48 3.08
CA ASP A 438 -1.38 -39.08 4.33
C ASP A 438 -2.65 -38.38 4.86
N SER A 439 -2.67 -37.05 4.80
CA SER A 439 -3.85 -36.26 5.14
C SER A 439 -4.98 -36.44 4.12
N GLU A 440 -4.68 -36.58 2.83
CA GLU A 440 -5.67 -36.93 1.81
C GLU A 440 -6.34 -38.27 2.11
N LYS A 441 -5.56 -39.30 2.46
CA LYS A 441 -6.07 -40.62 2.85
C LYS A 441 -7.03 -40.52 4.04
N LYS A 442 -6.65 -39.78 5.09
CA LYS A 442 -7.52 -39.55 6.26
C LYS A 442 -8.82 -38.83 5.90
N ILE A 443 -8.81 -37.94 4.92
CA ILE A 443 -10.02 -37.26 4.43
C ILE A 443 -10.90 -38.22 3.63
N LEU A 444 -10.31 -39.08 2.80
CA LEU A 444 -11.02 -40.10 2.02
C LEU A 444 -11.72 -41.15 2.89
N GLU A 445 -11.10 -41.54 4.00
CA GLU A 445 -11.64 -42.51 4.96
C GLU A 445 -12.83 -41.96 5.75
N SER A 446 -13.07 -40.64 5.72
CA SER A 446 -14.12 -40.01 6.49
C SER A 446 -15.51 -40.17 5.85
N PRO A 447 -16.55 -40.49 6.64
CA PRO A 447 -17.91 -40.47 6.16
C PRO A 447 -18.34 -39.01 5.91
N GLY A 448 -18.58 -38.65 4.65
CA GLY A 448 -19.04 -37.30 4.30
C GLY A 448 -18.96 -36.99 2.80
N GLN A 449 -19.73 -35.99 2.39
CA GLN A 449 -19.65 -35.47 1.03
C GLN A 449 -18.51 -34.45 0.93
N ILE A 450 -17.40 -34.88 0.33
CA ILE A 450 -16.23 -34.01 0.09
C ILE A 450 -16.15 -33.50 -1.36
N LYS A 451 -17.08 -33.92 -2.22
CA LYS A 451 -17.18 -33.43 -3.61
C LYS A 451 -17.22 -31.90 -3.62
N SER A 452 -16.35 -31.31 -4.44
CA SER A 452 -16.17 -29.86 -4.55
C SER A 452 -15.83 -29.49 -5.98
N GLN A 453 -16.57 -28.54 -6.55
CA GLN A 453 -16.38 -28.08 -7.93
C GLN A 453 -15.08 -27.30 -8.10
N VAL A 454 -14.64 -26.62 -7.04
CA VAL A 454 -13.41 -25.83 -7.02
C VAL A 454 -12.46 -26.40 -5.97
N LEU A 455 -11.22 -26.65 -6.35
CA LEU A 455 -10.16 -27.14 -5.47
C LEU A 455 -8.99 -26.15 -5.47
N LYS A 456 -8.58 -25.67 -4.30
CA LYS A 456 -7.21 -25.16 -4.13
C LYS A 456 -6.27 -26.36 -4.22
N SER A 457 -5.31 -26.32 -5.13
CA SER A 457 -4.35 -27.41 -5.34
C SER A 457 -3.54 -27.66 -4.06
N PRO A 458 -3.59 -28.86 -3.47
CA PRO A 458 -2.78 -29.19 -2.30
C PRO A 458 -1.29 -28.89 -2.52
N HIS A 459 -0.66 -28.30 -1.49
CA HIS A 459 0.79 -28.07 -1.43
C HIS A 459 1.38 -27.47 -2.71
N HIS A 460 0.69 -26.46 -3.25
CA HIS A 460 1.07 -25.72 -4.46
C HIS A 460 1.29 -26.59 -5.72
N GLY A 461 0.71 -27.80 -5.74
CA GLY A 461 0.89 -28.76 -6.83
C GLY A 461 2.16 -29.61 -6.71
N SER A 462 2.64 -29.83 -5.48
CA SER A 462 3.73 -30.76 -5.17
C SER A 462 3.35 -32.22 -5.47
N LEU A 463 4.32 -33.02 -5.93
CA LEU A 463 4.19 -34.46 -6.13
C LEU A 463 3.80 -35.21 -4.84
N SER A 464 4.06 -34.62 -3.67
CA SER A 464 3.69 -35.17 -2.35
C SER A 464 2.19 -35.12 -2.04
N SER A 465 1.35 -34.77 -3.01
CA SER A 465 -0.07 -34.50 -2.83
C SER A 465 -0.86 -34.79 -4.12
N SER A 466 -2.16 -34.47 -4.12
CA SER A 466 -3.07 -34.63 -5.25
C SER A 466 -3.06 -36.05 -5.80
N THR A 467 -3.25 -37.04 -4.92
CA THR A 467 -3.37 -38.45 -5.32
C THR A 467 -4.56 -38.65 -6.24
N GLU A 468 -4.49 -39.64 -7.14
CA GLU A 468 -5.59 -39.91 -8.08
C GLU A 468 -6.90 -40.24 -7.32
N ALA A 469 -6.82 -41.03 -6.25
CA ALA A 469 -7.99 -41.35 -5.41
C ALA A 469 -8.63 -40.10 -4.79
N PHE A 470 -7.81 -39.16 -4.31
CA PHE A 470 -8.30 -37.89 -3.78
C PHE A 470 -9.01 -37.08 -4.86
N LEU A 471 -8.37 -36.88 -6.01
CA LEU A 471 -8.92 -36.12 -7.13
C LEU A 471 -10.21 -36.73 -7.69
N HIS A 472 -10.30 -38.06 -7.78
CA HIS A 472 -11.52 -38.75 -8.20
C HIS A 472 -12.67 -38.56 -7.21
N ARG A 473 -12.39 -38.55 -5.90
CA ARG A 473 -13.43 -38.36 -4.88
C ARG A 473 -13.89 -36.91 -4.77
N ILE A 474 -12.98 -35.93 -4.92
CA ILE A 474 -13.32 -34.51 -4.95
C ILE A 474 -14.04 -34.15 -6.25
N SER A 475 -13.60 -34.73 -7.39
CA SER A 475 -14.12 -34.47 -8.74
C SER A 475 -14.20 -32.97 -9.09
N PRO A 476 -13.10 -32.20 -8.99
CA PRO A 476 -13.10 -30.77 -9.25
C PRO A 476 -13.22 -30.46 -10.75
N GLU A 477 -13.97 -29.40 -11.07
CA GLU A 477 -14.06 -28.84 -12.42
C GLU A 477 -13.01 -27.73 -12.62
N ILE A 478 -12.63 -27.06 -11.53
CA ILE A 478 -11.68 -25.95 -11.50
C ILE A 478 -10.65 -26.22 -10.40
N ILE A 479 -9.38 -26.04 -10.75
CA ILE A 479 -8.27 -26.12 -9.81
C ILE A 479 -7.51 -24.80 -9.85
N VAL A 480 -7.24 -24.22 -8.68
CA VAL A 480 -6.42 -23.02 -8.55
C VAL A 480 -5.13 -23.37 -7.82
N ILE A 481 -3.99 -22.98 -8.38
CA ILE A 481 -2.65 -23.22 -7.82
C ILE A 481 -2.01 -21.88 -7.46
N SER A 482 -1.73 -21.69 -6.17
CA SER A 482 -1.06 -20.50 -5.63
C SER A 482 0.46 -20.68 -5.75
N LEU A 483 1.10 -19.91 -6.62
CA LEU A 483 2.53 -20.01 -6.95
C LEU A 483 3.14 -18.65 -7.28
N GLY A 484 4.43 -18.51 -7.01
CA GLY A 484 5.22 -17.36 -7.44
C GLY A 484 5.89 -17.58 -8.80
N LYS A 485 6.03 -16.50 -9.58
CA LYS A 485 6.80 -16.54 -10.83
C LYS A 485 8.26 -16.88 -10.54
N GLY A 486 8.77 -17.90 -11.23
CA GLY A 486 10.14 -18.39 -11.01
C GLY A 486 10.33 -19.08 -9.65
N ASN A 487 9.28 -19.69 -9.10
CA ASN A 487 9.38 -20.44 -7.85
C ASN A 487 10.52 -21.48 -7.92
N ARG A 488 11.30 -21.57 -6.83
CA ARG A 488 12.51 -22.39 -6.75
C ARG A 488 12.23 -23.87 -6.48
N TYR A 489 10.99 -24.20 -6.10
CA TYR A 489 10.57 -25.54 -5.74
C TYR A 489 10.25 -26.41 -6.97
N GLY A 490 10.12 -25.80 -8.15
CA GLY A 490 9.78 -26.51 -9.38
C GLY A 490 8.30 -26.86 -9.49
N PHE A 491 7.44 -26.21 -8.71
CA PHE A 491 5.99 -26.42 -8.72
C PHE A 491 5.28 -25.60 -9.81
N PRO A 492 4.12 -26.06 -10.32
CA PRO A 492 3.51 -27.36 -10.03
C PRO A 492 4.28 -28.46 -10.77
N ASP A 493 4.33 -29.64 -10.16
CA ASP A 493 4.98 -30.80 -10.77
C ASP A 493 4.22 -31.23 -12.05
N GLN A 494 4.96 -31.66 -13.08
CA GLN A 494 4.38 -32.05 -14.36
C GLN A 494 3.45 -33.26 -14.23
N GLU A 495 3.72 -34.18 -13.31
CA GLU A 495 2.86 -35.32 -13.06
C GLU A 495 1.51 -34.87 -12.47
N ILE A 496 1.54 -33.89 -11.55
CA ILE A 496 0.33 -33.31 -10.96
C ILE A 496 -0.51 -32.59 -12.02
N LEU A 497 0.12 -31.80 -12.90
CA LEU A 497 -0.57 -31.21 -14.05
C LEU A 497 -1.17 -32.27 -14.97
N GLY A 498 -0.46 -33.39 -15.17
CA GLY A 498 -0.96 -34.55 -15.89
C GLY A 498 -2.23 -35.13 -15.26
N ARG A 499 -2.23 -35.34 -13.94
CA ARG A 499 -3.41 -35.83 -13.18
C ARG A 499 -4.59 -34.86 -13.30
N TYR A 500 -4.36 -33.55 -13.19
CA TYR A 500 -5.42 -32.54 -13.36
C TYR A 500 -6.01 -32.53 -14.77
N LYS A 501 -5.16 -32.71 -15.79
CA LYS A 501 -5.62 -32.82 -17.19
C LYS A 501 -6.43 -34.10 -17.42
N LYS A 502 -6.03 -35.24 -16.85
CA LYS A 502 -6.75 -36.53 -16.99
C LYS A 502 -8.20 -36.45 -16.49
N ILE A 503 -8.45 -35.72 -15.40
CA ILE A 503 -9.81 -35.54 -14.86
C ILE A 503 -10.61 -34.43 -15.56
N GLY A 504 -10.02 -33.75 -16.55
CA GLY A 504 -10.68 -32.69 -17.32
C GLY A 504 -10.84 -31.35 -16.58
N ALA A 505 -10.11 -31.13 -15.49
CA ALA A 505 -10.20 -29.91 -14.70
C ALA A 505 -9.52 -28.72 -15.40
N LYS A 506 -10.13 -27.54 -15.30
CA LYS A 506 -9.51 -26.27 -15.73
C LYS A 506 -8.55 -25.78 -14.66
N VAL A 507 -7.29 -25.61 -15.02
CA VAL A 507 -6.23 -25.19 -14.09
C VAL A 507 -5.94 -23.70 -14.24
N PHE A 508 -6.03 -22.97 -13.14
CA PHE A 508 -5.61 -21.57 -13.03
C PHE A 508 -4.42 -21.47 -12.07
N ARG A 509 -3.47 -20.60 -12.39
CA ARG A 509 -2.24 -20.41 -11.61
C ARG A 509 -1.97 -18.94 -11.39
N THR A 510 -1.61 -18.56 -10.17
CA THR A 510 -1.34 -17.15 -9.84
C THR A 510 -0.09 -16.59 -10.51
N ASP A 511 0.95 -17.40 -10.70
CA ASP A 511 2.18 -16.99 -11.38
C ASP A 511 2.00 -16.68 -12.89
N VAL A 512 0.95 -17.25 -13.50
CA VAL A 512 0.61 -17.03 -14.90
C VAL A 512 -0.50 -16.00 -15.05
N HIS A 513 -1.54 -16.05 -14.21
CA HIS A 513 -2.77 -15.27 -14.40
C HIS A 513 -2.90 -14.08 -13.42
N GLY A 514 -1.92 -13.88 -12.54
CA GLY A 514 -2.03 -12.99 -11.38
C GLY A 514 -3.11 -13.47 -10.40
N ALA A 515 -3.74 -12.54 -9.67
CA ALA A 515 -4.82 -12.91 -8.75
C ALA A 515 -5.98 -13.60 -9.50
N VAL A 516 -6.48 -14.70 -8.94
CA VAL A 516 -7.59 -15.49 -9.50
C VAL A 516 -8.81 -15.34 -8.59
N GLU A 517 -9.87 -14.71 -9.07
CA GLU A 517 -11.17 -14.60 -8.37
C GLU A 517 -12.13 -15.65 -8.93
N VAL A 518 -12.59 -16.57 -8.07
CA VAL A 518 -13.67 -17.51 -8.36
C VAL A 518 -14.89 -17.11 -7.53
N SER A 519 -15.98 -16.75 -8.20
CA SER A 519 -17.22 -16.29 -7.56
C SER A 519 -18.43 -17.11 -7.94
N SER A 520 -19.42 -17.20 -7.05
CA SER A 520 -20.64 -17.95 -7.30
C SER A 520 -21.87 -17.33 -6.62
N ASP A 521 -23.01 -17.40 -7.32
CA ASP A 521 -24.35 -17.12 -6.79
C ASP A 521 -25.01 -18.36 -6.15
N GLY A 522 -24.26 -19.47 -6.06
CA GLY A 522 -24.69 -20.76 -5.55
C GLY A 522 -25.21 -21.73 -6.61
N ARG A 523 -25.25 -21.33 -7.88
CA ARG A 523 -25.58 -22.21 -9.02
C ARG A 523 -24.54 -22.14 -10.12
N THR A 524 -24.05 -20.95 -10.41
CA THR A 524 -23.09 -20.69 -11.49
C THR A 524 -21.75 -20.28 -10.89
N ILE A 525 -20.65 -20.64 -11.57
CA ILE A 525 -19.30 -20.19 -11.23
C ILE A 525 -18.84 -19.17 -12.27
N PHE A 526 -18.31 -18.04 -11.81
CA PHE A 526 -17.68 -17.01 -12.61
C PHE A 526 -16.21 -16.87 -12.21
N ILE A 527 -15.32 -16.79 -13.19
CA ILE A 527 -13.88 -16.68 -12.95
C ILE A 527 -13.37 -15.39 -13.56
N ARG A 528 -12.50 -14.69 -12.83
CA ARG A 528 -11.77 -13.50 -13.30
C ARG A 528 -10.30 -13.60 -12.91
N THR A 529 -9.43 -13.25 -13.83
CA THR A 529 -7.98 -13.15 -13.63
C THR A 529 -7.53 -11.69 -13.65
N ALA A 530 -6.36 -11.41 -13.09
CA ALA A 530 -5.77 -10.07 -13.12
C ALA A 530 -5.15 -9.72 -14.48
N GLN A 531 -4.73 -10.73 -15.25
CA GLN A 531 -4.30 -10.61 -16.64
C GLN A 531 -5.45 -10.73 -17.63
#